data_AF-A0A7W1IY40-F1
#
_entry.id   AF-A0A7W1IY40-F1
#
_cell.length_a   1.000
_cell.length_b   1.000
_cell.length_c   1.000
_cell.angle_alpha   90.00
_cell.angle_beta   90.00
_cell.angle_gamma   90.00
#
_symmetry.space_group_name_H-M   'P 1'
#
loop_
_entity.id
_entity.type
_entity.pdbx_description
1 polymer ?
#
loop_
_entity_poly.entity_id
_entity_poly.type
_entity_poly.pdbx_seq_one_letter_code
_entity_poly.pdbx_strand_id
1 'polypeptide(L)'
;MAESLRGNPHPTPKLGPLLIDEAYIAAIEKLVEYASQASTDLQSQHGLEVSFDDANTGVKALDQIIERVRARNWPADSSPLKWHANALGAVLACMMLQRGNSITAFRSKDNFTNFSVYIPNTKVEYFPFHKIQKCLSSTDTGTVAAYYAEFDGDM
;
A
#
# COMPACT_ATOMS: atom_id res chain seq x y z
N MET A 1 -8.99 12.99 9.40
CA MET A 1 -8.77 12.15 8.21
C MET A 1 -8.94 13.02 6.98
N ALA A 2 -7.98 12.97 6.05
CA ALA A 2 -7.97 13.81 4.86
C ALA A 2 -9.12 13.46 3.90
N GLU A 3 -9.71 14.46 3.25
CA GLU A 3 -10.81 14.25 2.29
C GLU A 3 -10.38 13.46 1.05
N SER A 4 -9.09 13.49 0.69
CA SER A 4 -8.48 12.67 -0.37
C SER A 4 -8.69 11.16 -0.15
N LEU A 5 -8.75 10.70 1.10
CA LEU A 5 -8.97 9.28 1.42
C LEU A 5 -10.40 8.81 1.14
N ARG A 6 -11.38 9.69 0.92
CA ARG A 6 -12.77 9.27 0.63
C ARG A 6 -12.94 8.71 -0.79
N GLY A 7 -11.94 8.89 -1.65
CA GLY A 7 -11.94 8.41 -3.03
C GLY A 7 -12.87 9.20 -3.94
N ASN A 8 -12.60 9.14 -5.25
CA ASN A 8 -13.52 9.65 -6.26
C ASN A 8 -14.75 8.73 -6.34
N PRO A 9 -16.00 9.23 -6.27
CA PRO A 9 -17.22 8.41 -6.33
C PRO A 9 -17.50 7.79 -7.71
N HIS A 10 -16.65 8.02 -8.71
CA HIS A 10 -16.81 7.50 -10.07
C HIS A 10 -15.75 6.42 -10.41
N PRO A 11 -16.01 5.13 -10.12
CA PRO A 11 -15.15 4.04 -10.53
C PRO A 11 -15.03 3.98 -12.06
N THR A 12 -13.80 3.89 -12.58
CA THR A 12 -13.56 3.93 -14.04
C THR A 12 -13.95 2.60 -14.71
N PRO A 13 -14.93 2.54 -15.62
CA PRO A 13 -15.53 1.27 -16.10
C PRO A 13 -14.62 0.29 -16.87
N LYS A 14 -13.34 0.61 -17.07
CA LYS A 14 -12.41 -0.16 -17.93
C LYS A 14 -11.55 -1.19 -17.20
N LEU A 15 -11.62 -1.26 -15.87
CA LEU A 15 -10.67 -2.04 -15.05
C LEU A 15 -11.20 -3.39 -14.53
N GLY A 16 -12.27 -3.95 -15.13
CA GLY A 16 -12.83 -5.25 -14.73
C GLY A 16 -13.88 -5.13 -13.60
N PRO A 17 -14.13 -6.19 -12.81
CA PRO A 17 -15.13 -6.12 -11.74
C PRO A 17 -14.61 -5.21 -10.62
N LEU A 18 -15.18 -4.01 -10.54
CA LEU A 18 -14.91 -3.04 -9.48
C LEU A 18 -15.98 -3.15 -8.40
N LEU A 19 -15.57 -2.91 -7.14
CA LEU A 19 -16.53 -2.48 -6.12
C LEU A 19 -17.07 -1.11 -6.50
N ILE A 20 -18.36 -0.91 -6.29
CA ILE A 20 -19.07 0.35 -6.51
C ILE A 20 -19.86 0.72 -5.26
N ASP A 21 -20.26 1.99 -5.16
CA ASP A 21 -21.17 2.52 -4.14
C ASP A 21 -20.74 2.17 -2.68
N GLU A 22 -21.67 1.73 -1.83
CA GLU A 22 -21.41 1.43 -0.41
C GLU A 22 -20.30 0.39 -0.21
N ALA A 23 -20.21 -0.61 -1.10
CA ALA A 23 -19.19 -1.66 -1.02
C ALA A 23 -17.77 -1.13 -1.34
N TYR A 24 -17.67 -0.08 -2.16
CA TYR A 24 -16.41 0.63 -2.42
C TYR A 24 -15.98 1.48 -1.23
N ILE A 25 -16.92 2.23 -0.63
CA ILE A 25 -16.66 3.06 0.56
C ILE A 25 -16.18 2.19 1.73
N ALA A 26 -16.90 1.11 2.05
CA ALA A 26 -16.53 0.19 3.13
C ALA A 26 -15.16 -0.48 2.90
N ALA A 27 -14.76 -0.74 1.64
CA ALA A 27 -13.45 -1.29 1.32
C ALA A 27 -12.31 -0.28 1.52
N ILE A 28 -12.56 1.00 1.23
CA ILE A 28 -11.62 2.10 1.51
C ILE A 28 -11.48 2.33 3.03
N GLU A 29 -12.59 2.42 3.76
CA GLU A 29 -12.56 2.63 5.22
C GLU A 29 -11.77 1.51 5.92
N LYS A 30 -12.02 0.26 5.51
CA LYS A 30 -11.27 -0.91 5.99
C LYS A 30 -9.78 -0.88 5.61
N LEU A 31 -9.43 -0.36 4.43
CA LEU A 31 -8.02 -0.18 4.03
C LEU A 31 -7.32 0.86 4.92
N VAL A 32 -7.97 2.00 5.20
CA VAL A 32 -7.43 3.07 6.05
C VAL A 32 -7.31 2.62 7.51
N GLU A 33 -8.33 1.94 8.05
CA GLU A 33 -8.27 1.33 9.39
C GLU A 33 -7.10 0.34 9.50
N TYR A 34 -6.97 -0.57 8.52
CA TYR A 34 -5.90 -1.56 8.50
C TYR A 34 -4.51 -0.91 8.32
N ALA A 35 -4.38 0.15 7.52
CA ALA A 35 -3.12 0.90 7.39
C ALA A 35 -2.74 1.65 8.67
N SER A 36 -3.72 2.17 9.42
CA SER A 36 -3.51 2.82 10.73
C SER A 36 -3.01 1.84 11.79
N GLN A 37 -3.65 0.66 11.89
CA GLN A 37 -3.19 -0.40 12.77
C GLN A 37 -1.81 -0.92 12.34
N ALA A 38 -1.61 -1.17 11.03
CA ALA A 38 -0.33 -1.62 10.48
C ALA A 38 0.81 -0.63 10.78
N SER A 39 0.59 0.68 10.64
CA SER A 39 1.59 1.70 10.97
C SER A 39 2.01 1.61 12.44
N THR A 40 1.03 1.50 13.34
CA THR A 40 1.25 1.35 14.79
C THR A 40 2.03 0.06 15.12
N ASP A 41 1.61 -1.07 14.56
CA ASP A 41 2.25 -2.37 14.78
C ASP A 41 3.68 -2.42 14.25
N LEU A 42 3.90 -1.89 13.04
CA LEU A 42 5.22 -1.83 12.41
C LEU A 42 6.16 -0.90 13.18
N GLN A 43 5.67 0.26 13.63
CA GLN A 43 6.44 1.17 14.47
C GLN A 43 6.80 0.52 15.82
N SER A 44 5.88 -0.19 16.45
CA SER A 44 6.13 -0.93 17.70
C SER A 44 7.18 -2.04 17.52
N GLN A 45 7.10 -2.81 16.43
CA GLN A 45 7.99 -3.95 16.17
C GLN A 45 9.38 -3.56 15.68
N HIS A 46 9.51 -2.45 14.93
CA HIS A 46 10.76 -2.05 14.29
C HIS A 46 11.37 -0.78 14.90
N GLY A 47 10.67 -0.03 15.75
CA GLY A 47 11.18 1.22 16.33
C GLY A 47 11.48 2.29 15.27
N LEU A 48 10.66 2.32 14.22
CA LEU A 48 10.73 3.26 13.11
C LEU A 48 9.42 4.04 13.02
N GLU A 49 9.48 5.33 12.74
CA GLU A 49 8.28 6.13 12.50
C GLU A 49 7.64 5.70 11.17
N VAL A 50 6.43 5.15 11.23
CA VAL A 50 5.68 4.70 10.05
C VAL A 50 4.46 5.61 9.92
N SER A 51 4.51 6.55 8.97
CA SER A 51 3.41 7.45 8.63
C SER A 51 2.97 7.21 7.20
N PHE A 52 1.66 7.24 6.94
CA PHE A 52 1.13 7.39 5.57
C PHE A 52 0.67 8.82 5.26
N ASP A 53 0.69 9.73 6.25
CA ASP A 53 0.39 11.15 6.07
C ASP A 53 1.63 11.94 5.61
N ASP A 54 2.85 11.45 5.90
CA ASP A 54 4.12 11.93 5.35
C ASP A 54 4.75 10.83 4.48
N ALA A 55 4.69 11.02 3.17
CA ALA A 55 5.23 10.09 2.19
C ALA A 55 6.75 9.91 2.30
N ASN A 56 7.52 10.96 2.62
CA ASN A 56 8.98 10.87 2.70
C ASN A 56 9.42 10.01 3.90
N THR A 57 8.78 10.24 5.05
CA THR A 57 9.01 9.45 6.26
C THR A 57 8.51 8.01 6.07
N GLY A 58 7.29 7.84 5.56
CA GLY A 58 6.67 6.53 5.34
C GLY A 58 7.46 5.65 4.38
N VAL A 59 7.75 6.13 3.17
CA VAL A 59 8.49 5.37 2.15
C VAL A 59 9.86 4.90 2.66
N LYS A 60 10.61 5.80 3.31
CA LYS A 60 11.90 5.50 3.92
C LYS A 60 11.79 4.45 5.03
N ALA A 61 10.74 4.52 5.85
CA ALA A 61 10.48 3.51 6.87
C ALA A 61 10.13 2.14 6.26
N LEU A 62 9.32 2.10 5.19
CA LEU A 62 8.96 0.85 4.51
C LEU A 62 10.20 0.12 3.97
N ASP A 63 11.11 0.80 3.26
CA ASP A 63 12.33 0.18 2.75
C ASP A 63 13.24 -0.33 3.89
N GLN A 64 13.40 0.42 4.98
CA GLN A 64 14.17 -0.02 6.15
C GLN A 64 13.54 -1.22 6.87
N ILE A 65 12.20 -1.28 6.95
CA ILE A 65 11.51 -2.46 7.50
C ILE A 65 11.71 -3.66 6.60
N ILE A 66 11.61 -3.51 5.26
CA ILE A 66 11.85 -4.59 4.31
C ILE A 66 13.26 -5.17 4.46
N GLU A 67 14.28 -4.32 4.59
CA GLU A 67 15.66 -4.73 4.86
C GLU A 67 15.77 -5.54 6.17
N ARG A 68 15.20 -5.04 7.26
CA ARG A 68 15.19 -5.72 8.58
C ARG A 68 14.43 -7.06 8.56
N VAL A 69 13.32 -7.13 7.82
CA VAL A 69 12.52 -8.36 7.70
C VAL A 69 13.26 -9.42 6.90
N ARG A 70 13.98 -9.03 5.83
CA ARG A 70 14.86 -9.90 5.04
C ARG A 70 16.06 -10.42 5.83
N ALA A 71 16.70 -9.55 6.61
CA ALA A 71 17.89 -9.89 7.40
C ALA A 71 17.60 -10.83 8.58
N ARG A 72 16.32 -11.05 8.93
CA ARG A 72 15.91 -11.81 10.10
C ARG A 72 15.62 -13.27 9.73
N ASN A 73 16.35 -14.20 10.35
CA ASN A 73 16.10 -15.63 10.25
C ASN A 73 14.80 -15.99 11.00
N TRP A 74 13.67 -15.86 10.30
CA TRP A 74 12.36 -16.26 10.81
C TRP A 74 12.22 -17.79 10.86
N PRO A 75 11.49 -18.36 11.85
CA PRO A 75 11.17 -19.78 11.87
C PRO A 75 10.39 -20.20 10.61
N ALA A 76 10.70 -21.37 10.05
CA ALA A 76 10.08 -21.85 8.81
C ALA A 76 8.54 -21.97 8.87
N ASP A 77 7.99 -22.30 10.05
CA ASP A 77 6.55 -22.44 10.27
C ASP A 77 5.83 -21.11 10.53
N SER A 78 6.59 -20.01 10.67
CA SER A 78 6.02 -18.67 10.78
C SER A 78 5.71 -18.12 9.38
N SER A 79 4.60 -17.39 9.21
CA SER A 79 4.26 -16.68 7.97
C SER A 79 4.43 -15.15 8.07
N PRO A 80 5.53 -14.61 8.65
CA PRO A 80 5.69 -13.19 8.92
C PRO A 80 5.81 -12.39 7.63
N LEU A 81 6.33 -13.00 6.55
CA LEU A 81 6.42 -12.37 5.23
C LEU A 81 5.04 -12.01 4.69
N LYS A 82 4.01 -12.85 4.88
CA LYS A 82 2.65 -12.57 4.43
C LYS A 82 2.00 -11.46 5.27
N TRP A 83 2.22 -11.46 6.58
CA TRP A 83 1.74 -10.39 7.46
C TRP A 83 2.41 -9.04 7.12
N HIS A 84 3.74 -8.99 7.06
CA HIS A 84 4.47 -7.78 6.67
C HIS A 84 4.07 -7.32 5.26
N ALA A 85 3.89 -8.23 4.31
CA ALA A 85 3.49 -7.86 2.95
C ALA A 85 2.12 -7.15 2.90
N ASN A 86 1.17 -7.59 3.73
CA ASN A 86 -0.13 -6.94 3.84
C ASN A 86 -0.02 -5.60 4.58
N ALA A 87 0.69 -5.56 5.72
CA ALA A 87 0.85 -4.37 6.54
C ALA A 87 1.54 -3.23 5.76
N LEU A 88 2.72 -3.50 5.21
CA LEU A 88 3.49 -2.55 4.40
C LEU A 88 2.75 -2.17 3.10
N GLY A 89 2.03 -3.12 2.49
CA GLY A 89 1.22 -2.90 1.28
C GLY A 89 0.05 -1.95 1.50
N ALA A 90 -0.58 -2.00 2.67
CA ALA A 90 -1.66 -1.08 3.05
C ALA A 90 -1.14 0.33 3.34
N VAL A 91 -0.03 0.47 4.07
CA VAL A 91 0.62 1.77 4.30
C VAL A 91 1.03 2.42 2.98
N LEU A 92 1.65 1.66 2.06
CA LEU A 92 2.01 2.13 0.72
C LEU A 92 0.77 2.56 -0.09
N ALA A 93 -0.31 1.77 -0.06
CA ALA A 93 -1.56 2.11 -0.72
C ALA A 93 -2.15 3.44 -0.20
N CYS A 94 -2.18 3.65 1.12
CA CYS A 94 -2.69 4.90 1.71
C CYS A 94 -1.82 6.11 1.35
N MET A 95 -0.49 6.01 1.37
CA MET A 95 0.40 7.07 0.88
C MET A 95 0.11 7.44 -0.58
N MET A 96 -0.12 6.43 -1.43
CA MET A 96 -0.40 6.66 -2.85
C MET A 96 -1.76 7.33 -3.09
N LEU A 97 -2.75 7.12 -2.22
CA LEU A 97 -4.07 7.74 -2.29
C LEU A 97 -4.09 9.16 -1.71
N GLN A 98 -3.26 9.46 -0.72
CA GLN A 98 -3.16 10.78 -0.09
C GLN A 98 -2.88 11.91 -1.09
N ARG A 99 -2.15 11.62 -2.18
CA ARG A 99 -1.87 12.56 -3.29
C ARG A 99 -3.12 13.12 -3.99
N GLY A 100 -4.29 12.49 -3.85
CA GLY A 100 -5.58 12.98 -4.38
C GLY A 100 -5.72 12.95 -5.91
N ASN A 101 -4.71 12.54 -6.66
CA ASN A 101 -4.72 12.41 -8.12
C ASN A 101 -4.93 10.97 -8.62
N SER A 102 -5.19 10.03 -7.70
CA SER A 102 -5.30 8.60 -7.94
C SER A 102 -6.65 8.05 -7.46
N ILE A 103 -7.06 6.90 -7.99
CA ILE A 103 -8.29 6.20 -7.61
C ILE A 103 -7.99 4.74 -7.26
N THR A 104 -8.83 4.15 -6.43
CA THR A 104 -8.73 2.72 -6.08
C THR A 104 -9.44 1.83 -7.09
N ALA A 105 -8.90 0.64 -7.30
CA ALA A 105 -9.54 -0.43 -8.06
C ALA A 105 -9.54 -1.72 -7.22
N PHE A 106 -10.60 -1.92 -6.45
CA PHE A 106 -10.84 -3.16 -5.71
C PHE A 106 -11.42 -4.23 -6.63
N ARG A 107 -10.72 -5.36 -6.76
CA ARG A 107 -11.01 -6.44 -7.72
C ARG A 107 -11.63 -7.68 -7.07
N SER A 108 -11.93 -7.62 -5.76
CA SER A 108 -12.57 -8.67 -4.98
C SER A 108 -13.32 -8.06 -3.79
N LYS A 109 -14.49 -8.63 -3.45
CA LYS A 109 -15.23 -8.31 -2.21
C LYS A 109 -14.55 -8.90 -0.97
N ASP A 110 -13.98 -10.10 -1.13
CA ASP A 110 -13.51 -10.93 -0.02
C ASP A 110 -12.00 -10.81 0.23
N ASN A 111 -11.23 -10.32 -0.76
CA ASN A 111 -9.79 -10.12 -0.63
C ASN A 111 -9.36 -8.67 -0.90
N PHE A 112 -9.17 -7.91 0.19
CA PHE A 112 -8.69 -6.52 0.15
C PHE A 112 -7.28 -6.34 -0.44
N THR A 113 -6.47 -7.41 -0.51
CA THR A 113 -5.13 -7.36 -1.13
C THR A 113 -5.18 -7.46 -2.66
N ASN A 114 -6.33 -7.86 -3.23
CA ASN A 114 -6.57 -7.82 -4.68
C ASN A 114 -7.04 -6.42 -5.09
N PHE A 115 -6.07 -5.50 -5.03
CA PHE A 115 -6.26 -4.05 -5.08
C PHE A 115 -5.15 -3.40 -5.91
N SER A 116 -5.53 -2.37 -6.65
CA SER A 116 -4.63 -1.50 -7.39
C SER A 116 -4.98 -0.02 -7.22
N VAL A 117 -3.99 0.83 -7.46
CA VAL A 117 -4.11 2.29 -7.52
C VAL A 117 -3.93 2.71 -8.98
N TYR A 118 -4.89 3.43 -9.54
CA TYR A 118 -4.86 3.90 -10.93
C TYR A 118 -4.74 5.42 -10.98
N ILE A 119 -3.87 5.94 -11.86
CA ILE A 119 -3.73 7.38 -12.13
C ILE A 119 -4.45 7.70 -13.45
N PRO A 120 -5.58 8.44 -13.45
CA PRO A 120 -6.32 8.73 -14.67
C PRO A 120 -5.55 9.49 -15.75
N ASN A 121 -4.65 10.39 -15.36
CA ASN A 121 -3.88 11.24 -16.29
C ASN A 121 -2.84 10.45 -17.10
N THR A 122 -2.04 9.61 -16.43
CA THR A 122 -1.01 8.78 -17.07
C THR A 122 -1.56 7.46 -17.60
N LYS A 123 -2.75 7.05 -17.13
CA LYS A 123 -3.40 5.76 -17.41
C LYS A 123 -2.61 4.55 -16.90
N VAL A 124 -1.73 4.76 -15.93
CA VAL A 124 -0.91 3.71 -15.31
C VAL A 124 -1.63 3.12 -14.11
N GLU A 125 -1.52 1.80 -13.95
CA GLU A 125 -2.06 1.04 -12.82
C GLU A 125 -0.92 0.43 -11.99
N TYR A 126 -0.99 0.66 -10.68
CA TYR A 126 0.02 0.29 -9.69
C TYR A 126 -0.57 -0.72 -8.69
N PHE A 127 0.23 -1.67 -8.22
CA PHE A 127 -0.21 -2.79 -7.38
C PHE A 127 0.60 -2.86 -6.06
N PRO A 128 0.24 -2.09 -5.01
CA PRO A 128 1.07 -1.93 -3.81
C PRO A 128 1.42 -3.24 -3.10
N PHE A 129 0.43 -4.11 -2.86
CA PHE A 129 0.65 -5.42 -2.23
C PHE A 129 1.60 -6.31 -3.05
N HIS A 130 1.43 -6.35 -4.37
CA HIS A 130 2.31 -7.12 -5.26
C HIS A 130 3.73 -6.54 -5.32
N LYS A 131 3.88 -5.20 -5.28
CA LYS A 131 5.19 -4.56 -5.20
C LYS A 131 5.89 -4.94 -3.91
N ILE A 132 5.22 -4.83 -2.77
CA ILE A 132 5.78 -5.19 -1.46
C ILE A 132 6.13 -6.69 -1.37
N GLN A 133 5.38 -7.59 -2.02
CA GLN A 133 5.73 -9.02 -2.11
C GLN A 133 6.94 -9.32 -3.01
N LYS A 134 7.23 -8.42 -3.98
CA LYS A 134 8.45 -8.46 -4.82
C LYS A 134 9.65 -7.83 -4.13
N CYS A 135 9.44 -6.73 -3.40
CA CYS A 135 10.23 -6.44 -2.19
C CYS A 135 10.10 -7.63 -1.21
N LEU A 136 10.84 -7.67 -0.11
CA LEU A 136 10.97 -8.85 0.77
C LEU A 136 11.62 -10.05 0.06
N SER A 137 11.04 -10.59 -1.03
CA SER A 137 11.58 -11.74 -1.78
C SER A 137 12.77 -11.43 -2.71
N SER A 138 12.88 -10.21 -3.26
CA SER A 138 14.07 -9.75 -3.99
C SER A 138 15.28 -9.52 -3.06
N THR A 139 16.50 -9.49 -3.60
CA THR A 139 17.73 -9.05 -2.93
C THR A 139 17.96 -7.53 -2.94
N ASP A 140 17.21 -6.78 -3.74
CA ASP A 140 17.44 -5.37 -4.05
C ASP A 140 16.90 -4.43 -2.95
N THR A 141 17.64 -3.37 -2.61
CA THR A 141 17.27 -2.34 -1.62
C THR A 141 16.71 -1.07 -2.29
N GLY A 142 16.02 -0.21 -1.53
CA GLY A 142 15.45 1.05 -2.04
C GLY A 142 14.26 0.89 -3.02
N THR A 143 13.73 -0.32 -3.13
CA THR A 143 12.75 -0.68 -4.17
C THR A 143 11.36 -0.10 -3.94
N VAL A 144 11.01 0.31 -2.72
CA VAL A 144 9.76 1.03 -2.44
C VAL A 144 9.92 2.51 -2.77
N ALA A 145 11.05 3.13 -2.42
CA ALA A 145 11.35 4.51 -2.78
C ALA A 145 11.35 4.75 -4.29
N ALA A 146 12.05 3.91 -5.07
CA ALA A 146 12.04 4.00 -6.53
C ALA A 146 10.62 3.90 -7.12
N TYR A 147 9.80 2.97 -6.60
CA TYR A 147 8.42 2.78 -7.05
C TYR A 147 7.46 3.90 -6.64
N TYR A 148 7.69 4.51 -5.47
CA TYR A 148 6.91 5.66 -5.06
C TYR A 148 7.29 6.90 -5.88
N ALA A 149 8.56 7.08 -6.26
CA ALA A 149 9.00 8.13 -7.17
C ALA A 149 8.45 7.96 -8.61
N GLU A 150 8.46 6.73 -9.14
CA GLU A 150 7.76 6.37 -10.40
C GLU A 150 6.27 6.76 -10.34
N PHE A 151 5.63 6.55 -9.18
CA PHE A 151 4.25 6.93 -8.94
C PHE A 151 4.06 8.44 -8.75
N ASP A 152 5.00 9.14 -8.11
CA ASP A 152 4.96 10.60 -7.93
C ASP A 152 5.05 11.33 -9.29
N GLY A 153 5.76 10.74 -10.25
CA GLY A 153 6.05 11.37 -11.54
C GLY A 153 7.35 12.17 -11.53
N ASP A 154 8.25 11.86 -10.59
CA ASP A 154 9.60 12.43 -10.48
C ASP A 154 10.62 11.76 -11.44
N MET A 155 10.14 11.14 -12.53
CA MET A 155 10.95 10.57 -13.64
C MET A 155 10.31 10.82 -15.01
#